data_AF-A0A9Q5FNS1-F1
#
_entry.id   AF-A0A9Q5FNS1-F1
#
_cell.length_a   1.000
_cell.length_b   1.000
_cell.length_c   1.000
_cell.angle_alpha   90.00
_cell.angle_beta   90.00
_cell.angle_gamma   90.00
#
_symmetry.space_group_name_H-M   'P 1'
#
loop_
_entity.id
_entity.type
_entity.pdbx_description
1 polymer ?
#
loop_
_entity_poly.entity_id
_entity_poly.type
_entity_poly.pdbx_seq_one_letter_code
_entity_poly.pdbx_strand_id
1 'polypeptide(L)'
;RYELEQPLVWSRDQIPTLTLKASVRGSMQPTDLVKVLKPDVDKFAANLPEGYNVQTGGTVEQSAKAQGPIAKVVPLMLFLMATFLMIQLQSVHKMFLVVSVAPLGLIGVVLALVPTGTPMGFVAILGILALVGIIVRNSVILVTQIDQYERDGFDPWHAVMQATQHRRRPILLTAAAASLGMIPIARDVFWGPMAYAMIGGILSATLLTLLFLPALYVASYKIKENKNPPPAHA
;
A
#
# COMPACT_ATOMS: atom_id res chain seq x y z
N ARG A 1 50.07 -37.54 -22.29
CA ARG A 1 48.66 -37.83 -21.92
C ARG A 1 47.94 -36.50 -21.98
N TYR A 2 46.91 -36.36 -22.82
CA TYR A 2 46.08 -35.16 -22.81
C TYR A 2 44.99 -35.38 -21.76
N GLU A 3 44.85 -34.45 -20.83
CA GLU A 3 43.82 -34.47 -19.80
C GLU A 3 42.92 -33.25 -19.98
N LEU A 4 41.64 -33.40 -19.61
CA LEU A 4 40.62 -32.36 -19.69
C LEU A 4 40.44 -31.77 -18.29
N GLU A 5 40.85 -30.52 -18.12
CA GLU A 5 40.63 -29.76 -16.90
C GLU A 5 39.69 -28.59 -17.21
N GLN A 6 38.75 -28.32 -16.30
CA GLN A 6 37.89 -27.14 -16.43
C GLN A 6 38.68 -25.90 -16.03
N PRO A 7 38.89 -24.93 -16.94
CA PRO A 7 39.70 -23.74 -16.65
C PRO A 7 39.01 -22.76 -15.68
N LEU A 8 37.73 -22.98 -15.35
CA LEU A 8 36.93 -22.10 -14.51
C LEU A 8 36.02 -22.94 -13.60
N VAL A 9 36.22 -22.79 -12.29
CA VAL A 9 35.37 -23.39 -11.27
C VAL A 9 34.76 -22.27 -10.43
N TRP A 10 33.44 -22.29 -10.29
CA TRP A 10 32.73 -21.37 -9.40
C TRP A 10 32.47 -22.09 -8.07
N SER A 11 32.80 -21.44 -6.96
CA SER A 11 32.41 -21.91 -5.63
C SER A 11 31.57 -20.84 -4.94
N ARG A 12 30.48 -21.26 -4.30
CA ARG A 12 29.63 -20.41 -3.46
C ARG A 12 29.61 -21.02 -2.07
N ASP A 13 29.95 -20.22 -1.05
CA ASP A 13 30.08 -20.68 0.34
C ASP A 13 30.99 -21.92 0.48
N GLN A 14 32.12 -21.91 -0.25
CA GLN A 14 33.11 -22.99 -0.33
C GLN A 14 32.62 -24.31 -0.96
N ILE A 15 31.43 -24.33 -1.55
CA ILE A 15 30.88 -25.50 -2.26
C ILE A 15 30.94 -25.24 -3.78
N PRO A 16 31.48 -26.17 -4.59
CA PRO A 16 31.44 -26.05 -6.05
C PRO A 16 30.00 -25.88 -6.55
N THR A 17 29.77 -24.89 -7.42
CA THR A 17 28.43 -24.48 -7.84
C THR A 17 28.38 -24.23 -9.35
N LEU A 18 27.28 -24.61 -9.98
CA LEU A 18 27.00 -24.29 -11.38
C LEU A 18 25.89 -23.23 -11.43
N THR A 19 26.15 -22.10 -12.11
CA THR A 19 25.15 -21.05 -12.29
C THR A 19 24.54 -21.14 -13.69
N LEU A 20 23.27 -21.55 -13.77
CA LEU A 20 22.51 -21.55 -15.01
C LEU A 20 21.80 -20.19 -15.16
N LYS A 21 22.07 -19.49 -16.26
CA LYS A 21 21.43 -18.21 -16.59
C LYS A 21 20.58 -18.40 -17.85
N ALA A 22 19.34 -17.96 -17.80
CA ALA A 22 18.42 -18.00 -18.94
C ALA A 22 17.81 -16.60 -19.16
N SER A 23 17.63 -16.21 -20.41
CA SER A 23 16.87 -15.02 -20.77
C SER A 23 15.38 -15.34 -20.81
N VAL A 24 14.56 -14.41 -20.33
CA VAL A 24 13.10 -14.51 -20.41
C VAL A 24 12.67 -14.00 -21.78
N ARG A 25 11.83 -14.75 -22.50
CA ARG A 25 11.19 -14.31 -23.74
C ARG A 25 9.73 -13.92 -23.46
N GLY A 26 9.28 -12.78 -24.00
CA GLY A 26 7.92 -12.27 -23.84
C GLY A 26 7.78 -11.20 -22.76
N SER A 27 6.55 -10.96 -22.31
CA SER A 27 6.18 -9.91 -21.33
C SER A 27 6.09 -10.41 -19.88
N MET A 28 6.33 -11.69 -19.62
CA MET A 28 6.22 -12.28 -18.28
C MET A 28 7.37 -11.80 -17.38
N GLN A 29 7.05 -11.47 -16.13
CA GLN A 29 8.06 -11.06 -15.16
C GLN A 29 8.86 -12.28 -14.66
N PRO A 30 10.17 -12.11 -14.36
CA PRO A 30 11.00 -13.20 -13.84
C PRO A 30 10.43 -13.84 -12.57
N THR A 31 9.79 -13.05 -11.70
CA THR A 31 9.12 -13.52 -10.48
C THR A 31 7.99 -14.49 -10.77
N ASP A 32 7.20 -14.22 -11.81
CA ASP A 32 6.04 -15.04 -12.16
C ASP A 32 6.48 -16.31 -12.88
N LEU A 33 7.48 -16.21 -13.76
CA LEU A 33 8.08 -17.38 -14.41
C LEU A 33 8.69 -18.34 -13.38
N VAL A 34 9.42 -17.81 -12.39
CA VAL A 34 9.97 -18.62 -11.29
C VAL A 34 8.85 -19.32 -10.53
N LYS A 35 7.73 -18.65 -10.23
CA LYS A 35 6.58 -19.28 -9.56
C LYS A 35 5.96 -20.40 -10.39
N VAL A 36 5.85 -20.21 -11.71
CA VAL A 36 5.31 -21.22 -12.62
C VAL A 36 6.23 -22.44 -12.72
N LEU A 37 7.54 -22.24 -12.79
CA LEU A 37 8.52 -23.32 -12.91
C LEU A 37 8.86 -24.00 -11.58
N LYS A 38 8.56 -23.35 -10.44
CA LYS A 38 8.91 -23.83 -9.11
C LYS A 38 8.47 -25.29 -8.83
N PRO A 39 7.26 -25.74 -9.16
CA PRO A 39 6.84 -27.12 -8.89
C PRO A 39 7.70 -28.16 -9.62
N ASP A 40 8.06 -27.88 -10.88
CA ASP A 40 8.85 -28.82 -11.69
C ASP A 40 10.32 -28.81 -11.28
N VAL A 41 10.85 -27.63 -10.92
CA VAL A 41 12.19 -27.50 -10.34
C VAL A 41 12.28 -28.18 -8.98
N ASP A 42 11.26 -28.05 -8.13
CA ASP A 42 11.23 -28.69 -6.81
C ASP A 42 11.14 -30.23 -6.95
N LYS A 43 10.38 -30.75 -7.92
CA LYS A 43 10.36 -32.20 -8.26
C LYS A 43 11.71 -32.70 -8.75
N PHE A 44 12.38 -31.92 -9.60
CA PHE A 44 13.72 -32.25 -10.05
C PHE A 44 14.69 -32.26 -8.87
N ALA A 45 14.67 -31.21 -8.04
CA ALA A 45 15.51 -31.08 -6.86
C ALA A 45 15.34 -32.25 -5.86
N ALA A 46 14.12 -32.76 -5.70
CA ALA A 46 13.84 -33.89 -4.82
C ALA A 46 14.42 -35.23 -5.32
N ASN A 47 14.71 -35.36 -6.62
CA ASN A 47 15.30 -36.57 -7.21
C ASN A 47 16.83 -36.53 -7.28
N LEU A 48 17.48 -35.48 -6.76
CA LEU A 48 18.93 -35.39 -6.75
C LEU A 48 19.54 -36.22 -5.61
N PRO A 49 20.76 -36.75 -5.79
CA PRO A 49 21.49 -37.42 -4.71
C PRO A 49 21.68 -36.51 -3.48
N GLU A 50 21.80 -37.12 -2.30
CA GLU A 50 22.10 -36.39 -1.07
C GLU A 50 23.40 -35.58 -1.22
N GLY A 51 23.38 -34.34 -0.73
CA GLY A 51 24.49 -33.39 -0.85
C GLY A 51 24.37 -32.38 -2.00
N TYR A 52 23.43 -32.56 -2.93
CA TYR A 52 23.12 -31.54 -3.95
C TYR A 52 21.91 -30.68 -3.54
N ASN A 53 21.97 -29.39 -3.87
CA ASN A 53 20.89 -28.44 -3.61
C ASN A 53 20.70 -27.51 -4.82
N VAL A 54 19.44 -27.24 -5.16
CA VAL A 54 19.06 -26.30 -6.23
C VAL A 54 18.44 -25.07 -5.58
N GLN A 55 19.04 -23.91 -5.81
CA GLN A 55 18.52 -22.63 -5.33
C GLN A 55 18.24 -21.68 -6.48
N THR A 56 17.12 -20.96 -6.39
CA THR A 56 16.80 -19.90 -7.34
C THR A 56 17.64 -18.66 -7.04
N GLY A 57 18.45 -18.24 -8.01
CA GLY A 57 19.24 -17.01 -7.94
C GLY A 57 18.64 -15.84 -8.74
N GLY A 58 19.33 -14.71 -8.72
CA GLY A 58 19.03 -13.55 -9.57
C GLY A 58 18.17 -12.49 -8.89
N THR A 59 17.35 -11.79 -9.69
CA THR A 59 16.59 -10.61 -9.23
C THR A 59 15.48 -10.95 -8.24
N VAL A 60 14.94 -12.16 -8.29
CA VAL A 60 13.91 -12.63 -7.34
C VAL A 60 14.49 -12.81 -5.94
N GLU A 61 15.68 -13.42 -5.82
CA GLU A 61 16.40 -13.56 -4.54
C GLU A 61 16.74 -12.17 -3.95
N GLN A 62 17.27 -11.26 -4.77
CA GLN A 62 17.62 -9.90 -4.34
C GLN A 62 16.38 -9.11 -3.90
N SER A 63 15.28 -9.20 -4.64
CA SER A 63 14.02 -8.53 -4.30
C SER A 63 13.42 -9.07 -3.00
N ALA A 64 13.44 -10.40 -2.80
CA ALA A 64 12.97 -11.04 -1.58
C ALA A 64 13.82 -10.64 -0.37
N LYS A 65 15.16 -10.62 -0.53
CA LYS A 65 16.08 -10.15 0.52
C LYS A 65 15.85 -8.68 0.89
N ALA A 66 15.52 -7.82 -0.08
CA ALA A 66 15.22 -6.42 0.18
C ALA A 66 13.85 -6.20 0.85
N GLN A 67 12.84 -7.01 0.51
CA GLN A 67 11.49 -6.91 1.09
C GLN A 67 11.39 -7.53 2.49
N GLY A 68 12.23 -8.54 2.80
CA GLY A 68 12.23 -9.22 4.11
C GLY A 68 12.35 -8.26 5.30
N PRO A 69 13.34 -7.34 5.33
CA PRO A 69 13.45 -6.32 6.37
C PRO A 69 12.23 -5.40 6.45
N ILE A 70 11.67 -4.97 5.32
CA ILE A 70 10.47 -4.12 5.27
C ILE A 70 9.30 -4.83 5.96
N ALA A 71 9.05 -6.09 5.62
CA ALA A 71 7.98 -6.88 6.22
C ALA A 71 8.14 -7.04 7.75
N LYS A 72 9.39 -7.08 8.25
CA LYS A 72 9.66 -7.12 9.71
C LYS A 72 9.46 -5.76 10.39
N VAL A 73 9.72 -4.65 9.69
CA VAL A 73 9.61 -3.29 10.24
C VAL A 73 8.18 -2.76 10.18
N VAL A 74 7.40 -3.11 9.16
CA VAL A 74 6.01 -2.64 8.97
C VAL A 74 5.12 -2.83 10.21
N PRO A 75 5.12 -3.98 10.91
CA PRO A 75 4.32 -4.15 12.12
C PRO A 75 4.67 -3.15 13.22
N LEU A 76 5.97 -2.89 13.45
CA LEU A 76 6.41 -1.88 14.42
C LEU A 76 5.99 -0.47 13.98
N MET A 77 6.10 -0.17 12.69
CA MET A 77 5.66 1.12 12.14
C MET A 77 4.15 1.33 12.31
N LEU A 78 3.35 0.30 12.03
CA LEU A 78 1.89 0.33 12.23
C LEU A 78 1.53 0.48 13.70
N PHE A 79 2.27 -0.18 14.60
CA PHE A 79 2.09 -0.03 16.05
C PHE A 79 2.40 1.40 16.52
N LEU A 80 3.50 1.99 16.07
CA LEU A 80 3.85 3.37 16.37
C LEU A 80 2.79 4.34 15.80
N MET A 81 2.38 4.14 14.55
CA MET A 81 1.32 4.93 13.93
C MET A 81 0.01 4.84 14.72
N ALA A 82 -0.41 3.63 15.10
CA ALA A 82 -1.57 3.40 15.94
C ALA A 82 -1.46 4.11 17.30
N THR A 83 -0.28 4.10 17.91
CA THR A 83 -0.01 4.80 19.18
C THR A 83 -0.18 6.31 19.02
N PHE A 84 0.39 6.91 17.96
CA PHE A 84 0.21 8.33 17.66
C PHE A 84 -1.25 8.69 17.39
N LEU A 85 -1.99 7.83 16.67
CA LEU A 85 -3.42 8.02 16.45
C LEU A 85 -4.22 7.96 17.74
N MET A 86 -3.87 7.05 18.65
CA MET A 86 -4.53 6.92 19.95
C MET A 86 -4.29 8.15 20.83
N ILE A 87 -3.07 8.70 20.82
CA ILE A 87 -2.75 9.95 21.52
C ILE A 87 -3.59 11.11 20.98
N GLN A 88 -3.72 11.21 19.66
CA GLN A 88 -4.46 12.30 19.00
C GLN A 88 -5.99 12.19 19.18
N LEU A 89 -6.56 10.99 19.00
CA LEU A 89 -8.00 10.78 18.97
C LEU A 89 -8.60 10.45 20.34
N GLN A 90 -7.78 9.99 21.28
CA GLN A 90 -8.16 9.59 22.65
C GLN A 90 -9.37 8.64 22.72
N SER A 91 -9.66 7.93 21.62
CA SER A 91 -10.83 7.05 21.48
C SER A 91 -10.52 5.91 20.51
N VAL A 92 -10.66 4.68 21.02
CA VAL A 92 -10.45 3.45 20.25
C VAL A 92 -11.45 3.34 19.10
N HIS A 93 -12.70 3.78 19.31
CA HIS A 93 -13.74 3.72 18.28
C HIS A 93 -13.41 4.64 17.09
N LYS A 94 -12.98 5.88 17.36
CA LYS A 94 -12.54 6.83 16.33
C LYS A 94 -11.28 6.33 15.60
N MET A 95 -10.33 5.76 16.34
CA MET A 95 -9.15 5.15 15.76
C MET A 95 -9.52 4.01 14.81
N PHE A 96 -10.43 3.12 15.21
CA PHE A 96 -10.88 2.02 14.36
C PHE A 96 -11.55 2.52 13.07
N LEU A 97 -12.42 3.55 13.18
CA LEU A 97 -13.03 4.20 12.02
C LEU A 97 -11.98 4.71 11.03
N VAL A 98 -10.98 5.46 11.51
CA VAL A 98 -9.89 5.99 10.69
C VAL A 98 -9.06 4.87 10.04
N VAL A 99 -8.67 3.87 10.82
CA VAL A 99 -7.82 2.76 10.34
C VAL A 99 -8.57 1.90 9.30
N SER A 100 -9.89 1.76 9.41
CA SER A 100 -10.70 0.98 8.47
C SER A 100 -10.67 1.52 7.04
N VAL A 101 -10.42 2.83 6.86
CA VAL A 101 -10.34 3.47 5.54
C VAL A 101 -9.03 3.14 4.83
N ALA A 102 -7.95 2.88 5.57
CA ALA A 102 -6.61 2.69 4.98
C ALA A 102 -6.52 1.46 4.05
N PRO A 103 -6.99 0.26 4.43
CA PRO A 103 -7.01 -0.90 3.53
C PRO A 103 -7.89 -0.68 2.28
N LEU A 104 -8.99 0.07 2.41
CA LEU A 104 -9.89 0.35 1.29
C LEU A 104 -9.23 1.21 0.21
N GLY A 105 -8.23 2.03 0.57
CA GLY A 105 -7.43 2.77 -0.40
C GLY A 105 -6.63 1.89 -1.37
N LEU A 106 -6.32 0.64 -0.99
CA LEU A 106 -5.65 -0.32 -1.87
C LEU A 106 -6.51 -0.69 -3.08
N ILE A 107 -7.84 -0.54 -3.00
CA ILE A 107 -8.74 -0.78 -4.13
C ILE A 107 -8.36 0.14 -5.30
N GLY A 108 -8.13 1.43 -5.01
CA GLY A 108 -7.69 2.39 -6.03
C GLY A 108 -6.33 2.08 -6.63
N VAL A 109 -5.40 1.56 -5.81
CA VAL A 109 -4.07 1.13 -6.27
C VAL A 109 -4.23 0.02 -7.32
N VAL A 110 -4.96 -1.05 -6.98
CA VAL A 110 -5.17 -2.19 -7.88
C VAL A 110 -5.91 -1.75 -9.15
N LEU A 111 -6.93 -0.91 -9.01
CA LEU A 111 -7.69 -0.37 -10.15
C LEU A 111 -6.84 0.48 -11.10
N ALA A 112 -5.74 1.07 -10.65
CA ALA A 112 -4.83 1.80 -11.52
C ALA A 112 -3.73 0.91 -12.14
N LEU A 113 -3.19 -0.06 -11.40
CA LEU A 113 -2.13 -0.93 -11.90
C LEU A 113 -2.64 -1.98 -12.91
N VAL A 114 -3.80 -2.59 -12.67
CA VAL A 114 -4.30 -3.70 -13.50
C VAL A 114 -4.59 -3.26 -14.94
N PRO A 115 -5.33 -2.15 -15.20
CA PRO A 115 -5.60 -1.72 -16.58
C PRO A 115 -4.36 -1.21 -17.30
N THR A 116 -3.37 -0.70 -16.56
CA THR A 116 -2.12 -0.20 -17.14
C THR A 116 -1.11 -1.32 -17.40
N GLY A 117 -1.38 -2.55 -16.94
CA GLY A 117 -0.46 -3.68 -17.06
C GLY A 117 0.88 -3.46 -16.35
N THR A 118 0.92 -2.52 -15.39
CA THR A 118 2.16 -2.20 -14.69
C THR A 118 2.42 -3.21 -13.58
N PRO A 119 3.64 -3.80 -13.49
CA PRO A 119 3.94 -4.76 -12.45
C PRO A 119 4.04 -4.09 -11.09
N MET A 120 3.71 -4.82 -10.03
CA MET A 120 3.89 -4.36 -8.65
C MET A 120 5.39 -4.33 -8.30
N GLY A 121 6.04 -3.20 -8.60
CA GLY A 121 7.45 -2.99 -8.33
C GLY A 121 7.74 -2.68 -6.85
N PHE A 122 9.01 -2.81 -6.47
CA PHE A 122 9.49 -2.45 -5.13
C PHE A 122 9.15 -1.01 -4.74
N VAL A 123 9.33 -0.07 -5.67
CA VAL A 123 9.05 1.35 -5.46
C VAL A 123 7.54 1.60 -5.25
N ALA A 124 6.66 0.80 -5.87
CA ALA A 124 5.22 0.87 -5.64
C ALA A 124 4.83 0.43 -4.22
N ILE A 125 5.52 -0.56 -3.64
CA ILE A 125 5.31 -0.98 -2.24
C ILE A 125 5.62 0.18 -1.29
N LEU A 126 6.73 0.89 -1.50
CA LEU A 126 7.07 2.08 -0.70
C LEU A 126 6.03 3.20 -0.88
N GLY A 127 5.53 3.41 -2.10
CA GLY A 127 4.45 4.35 -2.37
C GLY A 127 3.14 4.01 -1.66
N ILE A 128 2.78 2.73 -1.56
CA ILE A 128 1.60 2.27 -0.82
C ILE A 128 1.76 2.55 0.68
N LEU A 129 2.95 2.34 1.25
CA LEU A 129 3.22 2.67 2.66
C LEU A 129 3.05 4.17 2.92
N ALA A 130 3.55 5.02 2.03
CA ALA A 130 3.34 6.47 2.12
C ALA A 130 1.87 6.86 1.94
N LEU A 131 1.17 6.21 1.02
CA LEU A 131 -0.25 6.42 0.76
C LEU A 131 -1.09 6.17 2.02
N VAL A 132 -0.85 5.08 2.74
CA VAL A 132 -1.56 4.77 4.01
C VAL A 132 -1.50 5.96 4.97
N GLY A 133 -0.31 6.58 5.14
CA GLY A 133 -0.16 7.75 5.99
C GLY A 133 -0.98 8.97 5.53
N ILE A 134 -1.03 9.23 4.22
CA ILE A 134 -1.83 10.32 3.63
C ILE A 134 -3.33 10.08 3.88
N ILE A 135 -3.81 8.85 3.67
CA ILE A 135 -5.21 8.48 3.87
C ILE A 135 -5.61 8.64 5.34
N VAL A 136 -4.79 8.10 6.24
CA VAL A 136 -5.00 8.19 7.69
C VAL A 136 -5.01 9.65 8.12
N ARG A 137 -4.06 10.48 7.65
CA ARG A 137 -4.01 11.91 7.97
C ARG A 137 -5.31 12.63 7.58
N ASN A 138 -5.80 12.42 6.36
CA ASN A 138 -7.02 13.06 5.90
C ASN A 138 -8.25 12.60 6.70
N SER A 139 -8.29 11.32 7.06
CA SER A 139 -9.36 10.74 7.88
C SER A 139 -9.36 11.29 9.30
N VAL A 140 -8.19 11.39 9.96
CA VAL A 140 -8.03 11.99 11.29
C VAL A 140 -8.50 13.43 11.28
N ILE A 141 -8.05 14.22 10.30
CA ILE A 141 -8.43 15.64 10.18
C ILE A 141 -9.96 15.78 10.11
N LEU A 142 -10.65 14.93 9.35
CA LEU A 142 -12.10 14.97 9.26
C LEU A 142 -12.77 14.61 10.59
N VAL A 143 -12.36 13.51 11.23
CA VAL A 143 -12.93 13.07 12.52
C VAL A 143 -12.70 14.12 13.61
N THR A 144 -11.50 14.70 13.71
CA THR A 144 -11.24 15.77 14.69
C THR A 144 -12.03 17.04 14.41
N GLN A 145 -12.39 17.31 13.14
CA GLN A 145 -13.25 18.44 12.82
C GLN A 145 -14.70 18.17 13.25
N ILE A 146 -15.19 16.93 13.09
CA ILE A 146 -16.51 16.53 13.58
C ILE A 146 -16.57 16.70 15.10
N ASP A 147 -15.56 16.20 15.81
CA ASP A 147 -15.44 16.35 17.26
C ASP A 147 -15.44 17.81 17.71
N GLN A 148 -14.78 18.69 16.96
CA GLN A 148 -14.76 20.11 17.27
C GLN A 148 -16.16 20.71 17.14
N TYR A 149 -16.88 20.43 16.05
CA TYR A 149 -18.26 20.92 15.89
C TYR A 149 -19.22 20.34 16.94
N GLU A 150 -19.05 19.08 17.34
CA GLU A 150 -19.82 18.51 18.47
C GLU A 150 -19.54 19.27 19.79
N ARG A 151 -18.28 19.65 20.05
CA ARG A 151 -17.89 20.46 21.22
C ARG A 151 -18.40 21.89 21.15
N ASP A 152 -18.52 22.44 19.95
CA ASP A 152 -19.10 23.76 19.69
C ASP A 152 -20.65 23.75 19.84
N GLY A 153 -21.24 22.61 20.20
CA GLY A 153 -22.66 22.48 20.52
C GLY A 153 -23.56 22.11 19.34
N PHE A 154 -22.99 21.76 18.19
CA PHE A 154 -23.78 21.32 17.04
C PHE A 154 -24.42 19.96 17.31
N ASP A 155 -25.65 19.79 16.82
CA ASP A 155 -26.29 18.48 16.75
C ASP A 155 -25.41 17.50 15.94
N PRO A 156 -25.26 16.22 16.35
CA PRO A 156 -24.31 15.29 15.72
C PRO A 156 -24.50 15.13 14.19
N TRP A 157 -25.74 15.24 13.69
CA TRP A 157 -25.99 15.21 12.25
C TRP A 157 -25.42 16.46 11.55
N HIS A 158 -25.67 17.63 12.15
CA HIS A 158 -25.18 18.91 11.66
C HIS A 158 -23.66 19.04 11.78
N ALA A 159 -23.06 18.51 12.85
CA ALA A 159 -21.61 18.48 13.05
C ALA A 159 -20.92 17.71 11.93
N VAL A 160 -21.41 16.51 11.57
CA VAL A 160 -20.87 15.71 10.47
C VAL A 160 -21.02 16.43 9.12
N MET A 161 -22.20 17.00 8.87
CA MET A 161 -22.47 17.73 7.62
C MET A 161 -21.55 18.96 7.47
N GLN A 162 -21.47 19.79 8.51
CA GLN A 162 -20.68 21.02 8.51
C GLN A 162 -19.17 20.72 8.41
N ALA A 163 -18.69 19.71 9.15
CA ALA A 163 -17.32 19.22 9.06
C ALA A 163 -16.97 18.80 7.63
N THR A 164 -17.84 18.02 7.00
CA THR A 164 -17.62 17.51 5.64
C THR A 164 -17.64 18.64 4.61
N GLN A 165 -18.58 19.59 4.72
CA GLN A 165 -18.65 20.74 3.81
C GLN A 165 -17.41 21.64 3.92
N HIS A 166 -16.92 21.88 5.14
CA HIS A 166 -15.74 22.70 5.38
C HIS A 166 -14.44 22.02 4.90
N ARG A 167 -14.33 20.70 5.06
CA ARG A 167 -13.14 19.93 4.71
C ARG A 167 -13.08 19.48 3.25
N ARG A 168 -14.21 19.46 2.54
CA ARG A 168 -14.31 19.15 1.11
C ARG A 168 -13.24 19.83 0.26
N ARG A 169 -13.18 21.17 0.30
CA ARG A 169 -12.28 21.95 -0.57
C ARG A 169 -10.80 21.67 -0.25
N PRO A 170 -10.36 21.74 1.04
CA PRO A 170 -9.00 21.37 1.40
C PRO A 170 -8.61 19.94 0.98
N ILE A 171 -9.49 18.94 1.22
CA ILE A 171 -9.19 17.54 0.89
C ILE A 171 -9.02 17.38 -0.63
N LEU A 172 -9.92 17.94 -1.43
CA LEU A 172 -9.81 17.91 -2.89
C LEU A 172 -8.53 18.58 -3.39
N LEU A 173 -8.13 19.71 -2.80
CA LEU A 173 -6.88 20.39 -3.17
C LEU A 173 -5.65 19.51 -2.87
N THR A 174 -5.60 18.87 -1.70
CA THR A 174 -4.49 17.96 -1.38
C THR A 174 -4.43 16.75 -2.31
N ALA A 175 -5.59 16.16 -2.63
CA ALA A 175 -5.69 15.05 -3.56
C ALA A 175 -5.26 15.45 -4.98
N ALA A 176 -5.70 16.62 -5.46
CA ALA A 176 -5.32 17.15 -6.75
C ALA A 176 -3.82 17.43 -6.82
N ALA A 177 -3.24 18.12 -5.83
CA ALA A 177 -1.81 18.41 -5.79
C ALA A 177 -0.97 17.14 -5.84
N ALA A 178 -1.31 16.14 -5.03
CA ALA A 178 -0.56 14.89 -4.95
C ALA A 178 -0.73 14.02 -6.21
N SER A 179 -1.94 13.93 -6.78
CA SER A 179 -2.17 13.15 -8.01
C SER A 179 -1.58 13.83 -9.25
N LEU A 180 -1.78 15.14 -9.42
CA LEU A 180 -1.25 15.89 -10.57
C LEU A 180 0.28 15.95 -10.56
N GLY A 181 0.91 16.04 -9.38
CA GLY A 181 2.37 16.00 -9.24
C GLY A 181 3.01 14.69 -9.70
N MET A 182 2.25 13.59 -9.69
CA MET A 182 2.73 12.27 -10.12
C MET A 182 2.58 12.03 -11.63
N ILE A 183 1.72 12.78 -12.32
CA ILE A 183 1.48 12.63 -13.78
C ILE A 183 2.76 12.73 -14.63
N PRO A 184 3.66 13.72 -14.45
CA PRO A 184 4.86 13.80 -15.29
C PRO A 184 5.82 12.63 -15.03
N ILE A 185 5.90 12.17 -13.78
CA ILE A 185 6.79 11.09 -13.35
C ILE A 185 6.23 9.71 -13.74
N ALA A 186 4.91 9.59 -13.94
CA ALA A 186 4.26 8.32 -14.31
C ALA A 186 4.75 7.73 -15.64
N ARG A 187 5.35 8.55 -16.51
CA ARG A 187 5.93 8.10 -17.78
C ARG A 187 7.31 7.47 -17.65
N ASP A 188 7.95 7.64 -16.49
CA ASP A 188 9.27 7.10 -16.22
C ASP A 188 9.21 5.58 -15.92
N VAL A 189 10.20 4.83 -16.38
CA VAL A 189 10.24 3.37 -16.23
C VAL A 189 10.48 2.96 -14.78
N PHE A 190 11.25 3.74 -14.02
CA PHE A 190 11.59 3.45 -12.63
C PHE A 190 10.46 3.85 -11.67
N TRP A 191 9.89 5.04 -11.85
CA TRP A 191 8.85 5.57 -10.96
C TRP A 191 7.41 5.28 -11.39
N GLY A 192 7.19 4.86 -12.65
CA GLY A 192 5.88 4.66 -13.25
C GLY A 192 4.92 3.83 -12.38
N PRO A 193 5.28 2.60 -11.97
CA PRO A 193 4.40 1.76 -11.15
C PRO A 193 3.98 2.40 -9.82
N MET A 194 4.87 3.16 -9.17
CA MET A 194 4.56 3.90 -7.95
C MET A 194 3.62 5.06 -8.23
N ALA A 195 3.86 5.82 -9.30
CA ALA A 195 3.03 6.95 -9.66
C ALA A 195 1.59 6.52 -9.99
N TYR A 196 1.40 5.46 -10.79
CA TYR A 196 0.07 4.91 -11.07
C TYR A 196 -0.62 4.40 -9.79
N ALA A 197 0.11 3.67 -8.93
CA ALA A 197 -0.39 3.22 -7.64
C ALA A 197 -0.88 4.38 -6.77
N MET A 198 -0.08 5.44 -6.63
CA MET A 198 -0.41 6.60 -5.81
C MET A 198 -1.58 7.40 -6.40
N ILE A 199 -1.61 7.65 -7.71
CA ILE A 199 -2.71 8.36 -8.35
C ILE A 199 -4.03 7.63 -8.11
N GLY A 200 -4.09 6.33 -8.42
CA GLY A 200 -5.29 5.52 -8.21
C GLY A 200 -5.70 5.43 -6.75
N GLY A 201 -4.73 5.18 -5.86
CA GLY A 201 -4.94 5.08 -4.43
C GLY A 201 -5.46 6.39 -3.81
N ILE A 202 -4.88 7.53 -4.18
CA ILE A 202 -5.30 8.85 -3.69
C ILE A 202 -6.71 9.19 -4.16
N LEU A 203 -7.02 8.95 -5.45
CA LEU A 203 -8.35 9.24 -5.99
C LEU A 203 -9.43 8.40 -5.30
N SER A 204 -9.20 7.09 -5.16
CA SER A 204 -10.11 6.19 -4.44
C SER A 204 -10.22 6.56 -2.97
N ALA A 205 -9.12 6.82 -2.28
CA ALA A 205 -9.13 7.18 -0.88
C ALA A 205 -9.80 8.53 -0.61
N THR A 206 -9.69 9.49 -1.53
CA THR A 206 -10.38 10.77 -1.44
C THR A 206 -11.89 10.58 -1.50
N LEU A 207 -12.36 9.74 -2.43
CA LEU A 207 -13.77 9.36 -2.52
C LEU A 207 -14.25 8.68 -1.24
N LEU A 208 -13.47 7.72 -0.72
CA LEU A 208 -13.77 7.02 0.52
C LEU A 208 -13.78 7.97 1.74
N THR A 209 -12.86 8.92 1.81
CA THR A 209 -12.78 9.87 2.93
C THR A 209 -13.96 10.85 2.92
N LEU A 210 -14.44 11.26 1.74
CA LEU A 210 -15.55 12.23 1.64
C LEU A 210 -16.94 11.59 1.71
N LEU A 211 -17.09 10.35 1.24
CA LEU A 211 -18.39 9.67 1.18
C LEU A 211 -18.51 8.57 2.24
N PHE A 212 -17.54 7.65 2.26
CA PHE A 212 -17.62 6.46 3.09
C PHE A 212 -17.37 6.77 4.57
N LEU A 213 -16.36 7.58 4.91
CA LEU A 213 -16.02 7.88 6.30
C LEU A 213 -17.15 8.62 7.06
N PRO A 214 -17.80 9.68 6.53
CA PRO A 214 -18.95 10.30 7.20
C PRO A 214 -20.13 9.35 7.37
N ALA A 215 -20.43 8.55 6.33
CA ALA A 215 -21.51 7.57 6.39
C ALA A 215 -21.23 6.49 7.44
N LEU A 216 -19.98 6.00 7.50
CA LEU A 216 -19.55 5.02 8.50
C LEU A 216 -19.59 5.61 9.90
N TYR A 217 -19.19 6.87 10.08
CA TYR A 217 -19.29 7.59 11.36
C TYR A 217 -20.76 7.63 11.82
N VAL A 218 -21.66 8.14 10.98
CA VAL A 218 -23.12 8.21 11.27
C VAL A 218 -23.70 6.84 11.60
N ALA A 219 -23.35 5.81 10.84
CA ALA A 219 -23.82 4.45 11.08
C ALA A 219 -23.29 3.87 12.40
N SER A 220 -22.00 4.07 12.70
CA SER A 220 -21.36 3.54 13.91
C SER A 220 -21.90 4.19 15.19
N TYR A 221 -22.15 5.50 15.16
CA TYR A 221 -22.72 6.26 16.28
C TYR A 221 -24.26 6.28 16.28
N LYS A 222 -24.91 5.63 15.30
CA LYS A 222 -26.38 5.58 15.12
C LYS A 222 -27.03 6.96 15.18
N ILE A 223 -26.39 7.95 14.55
CA ILE A 223 -26.86 9.34 14.53
C ILE A 223 -28.15 9.40 13.71
N LYS A 224 -29.21 9.96 14.31
CA LYS A 224 -30.49 10.20 13.62
C LYS A 224 -30.50 11.60 13.02
N GLU A 225 -31.06 11.73 11.83
CA GLU A 225 -31.29 13.02 11.19
C GLU A 225 -32.21 13.87 12.07
N ASN A 226 -31.71 15.03 12.50
CA ASN A 226 -32.49 15.99 13.26
C ASN A 226 -33.26 16.91 12.27
N LYS A 227 -34.57 16.67 12.15
CA LYS A 227 -35.45 17.42 11.23
C LYS A 227 -35.73 18.87 11.67
N ASN A 228 -35.42 19.22 12.92
CA ASN A 228 -35.60 20.57 13.47
C ASN A 228 -34.24 21.11 13.97
N PRO A 229 -33.41 21.67 13.07
CA PRO A 229 -32.15 22.28 13.50
C PRO A 229 -32.39 23.45 14.46
N PRO A 230 -31.62 23.58 15.55
CA PRO A 230 -31.56 24.86 16.27
C PRO A 230 -31.06 25.95 15.30
N PRO A 231 -31.52 27.21 15.44
CA PRO A 231 -31.16 28.30 14.54
C PRO A 231 -29.63 28.43 14.49
N ALA A 232 -29.10 28.50 13.28
CA ALA A 232 -27.66 28.66 13.05
C ALA A 232 -27.15 29.83 13.90
N HIS A 233 -26.23 29.54 14.82
CA HIS A 233 -25.52 30.59 15.54
C HIS A 233 -24.80 31.47 14.50
N ALA A 234 -25.17 32.75 14.50
CA ALA A 234 -24.71 33.79 13.59
C ALA A 234 -23.21 34.06 13.71
#